data_AF-A0A3D3HPR2-F1
#
_entry.id   AF-A0A3D3HPR2-F1
#
_cell.length_a   1.000
_cell.length_b   1.000
_cell.length_c   1.000
_cell.angle_alpha   90.00
_cell.angle_beta   90.00
_cell.angle_gamma   90.00
#
_symmetry.space_group_name_H-M   'P 1'
#
loop_
_entity.id
_entity.type
_entity.pdbx_description
1 polymer ?
#
loop_
_entity_poly.entity_id
_entity_poly.type
_entity_poly.pdbx_seq_one_letter_code
_entity_poly.pdbx_strand_id
1 'polypeptide(L)'
;MNKYMGNITETTEKEDGRQSLWQKLKYTSPESTEYNHLCDALLAPVISDLKKFSYVEKIDRETLLKILLRHDEYGVRQEFILSRLWQALPESLADSDLNCLISTELNQQISVNNQLAFCQYNIR
;
A
#
# COMPACT_ATOMS: atom_id res chain seq x y z
N MET A 1 -37.84 -17.31 0.85
CA MET A 1 -37.17 -15.99 0.85
C MET A 1 -35.73 -16.19 1.28
N ASN A 2 -34.76 -16.14 0.36
CA ASN A 2 -33.34 -16.18 0.69
C ASN A 2 -32.60 -15.28 -0.29
N LYS A 3 -32.07 -14.15 0.19
CA LYS A 3 -31.11 -13.30 -0.54
C LYS A 3 -30.31 -12.46 0.46
N TYR A 4 -29.23 -13.04 0.99
CA TYR A 4 -28.09 -12.33 1.58
C TYR A 4 -26.84 -13.18 1.36
N MET A 5 -26.37 -13.26 0.11
CA MET A 5 -25.16 -14.01 -0.24
C MET A 5 -24.47 -13.34 -1.43
N GLY A 6 -24.27 -12.01 -1.32
CA GLY A 6 -23.70 -11.18 -2.39
C GLY A 6 -22.39 -10.47 -2.03
N ASN A 7 -22.07 -10.26 -0.75
CA ASN A 7 -20.98 -9.34 -0.37
C ASN A 7 -19.83 -10.00 0.41
N ILE A 8 -19.98 -11.25 0.85
CA ILE A 8 -18.94 -11.90 1.65
C ILE A 8 -17.85 -12.47 0.74
N THR A 9 -18.23 -13.11 -0.37
CA THR A 9 -17.31 -13.81 -1.28
C THR A 9 -16.32 -12.89 -2.00
N GLU A 10 -16.74 -11.71 -2.45
CA GLU A 10 -15.88 -10.81 -3.25
C GLU A 10 -14.79 -10.12 -2.41
N THR A 11 -15.05 -9.92 -1.12
CA THR A 11 -14.11 -9.28 -0.19
C THR A 11 -13.02 -10.28 0.24
N THR A 12 -13.42 -11.52 0.54
CA THR A 12 -12.50 -12.60 0.95
C THR A 12 -11.58 -13.02 -0.20
N GLU A 13 -12.10 -13.14 -1.44
CA GLU A 13 -11.27 -13.48 -2.61
C GLU A 13 -10.22 -12.41 -2.94
N LYS A 14 -10.52 -11.12 -2.71
CA LYS A 14 -9.57 -10.02 -2.89
C LYS A 14 -8.49 -10.01 -1.81
N GLU A 15 -8.87 -10.24 -0.55
CA GLU A 15 -7.92 -10.35 0.57
C GLU A 15 -7.00 -11.57 0.39
N ASP A 16 -7.55 -12.72 -0.02
CA ASP A 16 -6.80 -13.94 -0.31
C ASP A 16 -5.81 -13.74 -1.47
N GLY A 17 -6.23 -13.05 -2.53
CA GLY A 17 -5.38 -12.70 -3.66
C GLY A 17 -4.24 -11.74 -3.28
N ARG A 18 -4.54 -10.67 -2.53
CA ARG A 18 -3.53 -9.70 -2.11
C ARG A 18 -2.53 -10.30 -1.12
N GLN A 19 -3.00 -11.12 -0.18
CA GLN A 19 -2.14 -11.86 0.73
C GLN A 19 -1.20 -12.81 -0.03
N SER A 20 -1.69 -13.49 -1.07
CA SER A 20 -0.86 -14.35 -1.93
C SER A 20 0.27 -13.57 -2.61
N LEU A 21 -0.02 -12.36 -3.11
CA LEU A 21 1.01 -11.49 -3.70
C LEU A 21 2.11 -11.15 -2.70
N TRP A 22 1.74 -10.76 -1.48
CA TRP A 22 2.71 -10.48 -0.41
C TRP A 22 3.54 -11.70 -0.02
N GLN A 23 2.92 -12.88 0.05
CA GLN A 23 3.65 -14.11 0.35
C GLN A 23 4.64 -14.45 -0.75
N LYS A 24 4.24 -14.35 -2.02
CA LYS A 24 5.15 -14.56 -3.15
C LYS A 24 6.32 -13.58 -3.10
N LEU A 25 6.03 -12.28 -2.98
CA LEU A 25 7.03 -11.22 -2.94
C LEU A 25 8.12 -11.48 -1.89
N LYS A 26 7.74 -11.96 -0.70
CA LYS A 26 8.66 -12.28 0.39
C LYS A 26 9.74 -13.30 0.01
N TYR A 27 9.43 -14.21 -0.91
CA TYR A 27 10.34 -15.28 -1.35
C TYR A 27 10.93 -15.03 -2.74
N THR A 28 10.61 -13.91 -3.38
CA THR A 28 11.10 -13.55 -4.72
C THR A 28 12.31 -12.64 -4.62
N SER A 29 13.36 -12.91 -5.41
CA SER A 29 14.59 -12.10 -5.42
C SER A 29 14.31 -10.68 -5.95
N PRO A 30 14.76 -9.62 -5.28
CA PRO A 30 14.55 -8.23 -5.71
C PRO A 30 15.04 -7.89 -7.11
N GLU A 31 16.05 -8.61 -7.61
CA GLU A 31 16.67 -8.42 -8.92
C GLU A 31 15.86 -9.05 -10.07
N SER A 32 14.86 -9.87 -9.74
CA SER A 32 14.09 -10.61 -10.74
C SER A 32 12.99 -9.76 -11.39
N THR A 33 12.68 -10.08 -12.65
CA THR A 33 11.52 -9.51 -13.34
C THR A 33 10.21 -9.83 -12.62
N GLU A 34 10.12 -11.02 -12.03
CA GLU A 34 8.94 -11.44 -11.25
C GLU A 34 8.69 -10.53 -10.04
N TYR A 35 9.74 -10.13 -9.33
CA TYR A 35 9.62 -9.20 -8.20
C TYR A 35 9.01 -7.87 -8.64
N ASN A 36 9.44 -7.33 -9.78
CA ASN A 36 8.89 -6.10 -10.32
C ASN A 36 7.41 -6.27 -10.70
N HIS A 37 7.03 -7.37 -11.33
CA HIS A 37 5.61 -7.65 -11.61
C HIS A 37 4.76 -7.77 -10.34
N LEU A 38 5.29 -8.38 -9.28
CA LEU A 38 4.61 -8.46 -7.99
C LEU A 38 4.46 -7.09 -7.34
N CYS A 39 5.48 -6.22 -7.43
CA CYS A 39 5.39 -4.83 -6.99
C CYS A 39 4.29 -4.09 -7.74
N ASP A 40 4.27 -4.19 -9.07
CA ASP A 40 3.29 -3.51 -9.91
C ASP A 40 1.86 -3.99 -9.61
N ALA A 41 1.68 -5.30 -9.40
CA ALA A 41 0.40 -5.88 -9.00
C ALA A 41 -0.07 -5.37 -7.64
N LEU A 42 0.83 -5.20 -6.67
CA LEU A 42 0.50 -4.64 -5.35
C LEU A 42 0.16 -3.14 -5.42
N LEU A 43 0.83 -2.38 -6.29
CA LEU A 43 0.66 -0.94 -6.48
C LEU A 43 -0.56 -0.57 -7.31
N ALA A 44 -0.90 -1.34 -8.34
CA ALA A 44 -1.97 -1.06 -9.29
C ALA A 44 -3.30 -0.64 -8.63
N PRO A 45 -3.84 -1.36 -7.62
CA PRO A 45 -5.08 -0.95 -6.98
C PRO A 45 -4.95 0.35 -6.16
N VAL A 46 -3.79 0.59 -5.54
CA VAL A 46 -3.51 1.83 -4.80
C VAL A 46 -3.44 3.03 -5.76
N ILE A 47 -2.69 2.89 -6.85
CA ILE A 47 -2.58 3.91 -7.91
C ILE A 47 -3.94 4.19 -8.53
N SER A 48 -4.74 3.16 -8.80
CA SER A 48 -6.09 3.32 -9.32
C SER A 48 -6.95 4.17 -8.39
N ASP A 49 -6.91 3.90 -7.09
CA ASP A 49 -7.69 4.68 -6.12
C ASP A 49 -7.16 6.11 -5.99
N LEU A 50 -5.83 6.32 -5.92
CA LEU A 50 -5.24 7.67 -5.96
C LEU A 50 -5.71 8.46 -7.19
N LYS A 51 -5.73 7.85 -8.38
CA LYS A 51 -6.26 8.49 -9.59
C LYS A 51 -7.71 8.90 -9.43
N LYS A 52 -8.58 7.99 -8.97
CA LYS A 52 -10.01 8.27 -8.77
C LYS A 52 -10.23 9.49 -7.88
N PHE A 53 -9.51 9.59 -6.76
CA PHE A 53 -9.64 10.73 -5.86
C PHE A 53 -9.06 12.01 -6.48
N SER A 54 -7.89 11.93 -7.11
CA SER A 54 -7.25 13.10 -7.75
C SER A 54 -8.10 13.76 -8.85
N TYR A 55 -8.98 13.01 -9.51
CA TYR A 55 -9.92 13.56 -10.50
C TYR A 55 -11.07 14.37 -9.89
N VAL A 56 -11.37 14.12 -8.60
CA VAL A 56 -12.48 14.76 -7.89
C VAL A 56 -11.98 15.92 -7.05
N GLU A 57 -10.89 15.70 -6.30
CA GLU A 57 -10.35 16.68 -5.37
C GLU A 57 -8.85 16.45 -5.10
N LYS A 58 -8.22 17.43 -4.46
CA LYS A 58 -6.83 17.30 -4.01
C LYS A 58 -6.75 16.26 -2.90
N ILE A 59 -5.82 15.32 -3.04
CA ILE A 59 -5.57 14.30 -2.02
C ILE A 59 -4.89 14.95 -0.82
N ASP A 60 -5.54 14.90 0.34
CA ASP A 60 -4.96 15.26 1.62
C ASP A 60 -4.42 14.02 2.36
N ARG A 61 -3.83 14.25 3.55
CA ARG A 61 -3.26 13.17 4.37
C ARG A 61 -4.31 12.14 4.76
N GLU A 62 -5.51 12.57 5.17
CA GLU A 62 -6.57 11.65 5.61
C GLU A 62 -7.01 10.74 4.47
N THR A 63 -7.16 11.30 3.28
CA THR A 63 -7.53 10.55 2.06
C THR A 63 -6.44 9.56 1.68
N LEU A 64 -5.16 9.97 1.69
CA LEU A 64 -4.03 9.07 1.44
C LEU A 64 -4.05 7.88 2.41
N LEU A 65 -4.21 8.12 3.70
CA LEU A 65 -4.26 7.07 4.73
C LEU A 65 -5.45 6.14 4.55
N LYS A 66 -6.64 6.67 4.21
CA LYS A 66 -7.83 5.85 3.92
C LYS A 66 -7.62 4.94 2.72
N ILE A 67 -6.95 5.44 1.67
CA ILE A 67 -6.60 4.63 0.50
C ILE A 67 -5.64 3.52 0.90
N LEU A 68 -4.55 3.84 1.61
CA LEU A 68 -3.58 2.83 2.04
C LEU A 68 -4.21 1.76 2.93
N LEU A 69 -5.04 2.15 3.91
CA LEU A 69 -5.70 1.23 4.84
C LEU A 69 -6.71 0.31 4.17
N ARG A 70 -7.28 0.72 3.03
CA ARG A 70 -8.17 -0.15 2.24
C ARG A 70 -7.43 -1.34 1.64
N HIS A 71 -6.14 -1.18 1.36
CA HIS A 71 -5.33 -2.19 0.66
C HIS A 71 -4.41 -2.95 1.59
N ASP A 72 -3.79 -2.29 2.57
CA ASP A 72 -2.85 -2.92 3.48
C ASP A 72 -2.98 -2.42 4.91
N GLU A 73 -2.74 -3.32 5.86
CA GLU A 73 -2.60 -2.97 7.27
C GLU A 73 -1.43 -2.01 7.49
N TYR A 74 -1.61 -1.10 8.46
CA TYR A 74 -0.56 -0.18 8.88
C TYR A 74 0.70 -0.93 9.36
N GLY A 75 1.87 -0.44 8.96
CA GLY A 75 3.16 -1.04 9.29
C GLY A 75 4.01 -1.31 8.04
N VAL A 76 4.76 -2.42 8.04
CA VAL A 76 5.77 -2.71 7.01
C VAL A 76 5.21 -2.78 5.59
N ARG A 77 3.94 -3.17 5.41
CA ARG A 77 3.30 -3.24 4.09
C ARG A 77 2.99 -1.86 3.53
N GLN A 78 2.37 -0.99 4.32
CA GLN A 78 2.14 0.39 3.91
C GLN A 78 3.46 1.14 3.69
N GLU A 79 4.47 0.92 4.53
CA GLU A 79 5.81 1.48 4.34
C GLU A 79 6.38 1.06 2.98
N PHE A 80 6.28 -0.23 2.65
CA PHE A 80 6.72 -0.73 1.35
C PHE A 80 5.96 -0.05 0.20
N ILE A 81 4.63 0.01 0.26
CA ILE A 81 3.82 0.66 -0.79
C ILE A 81 4.21 2.14 -0.95
N LEU A 82 4.36 2.87 0.15
CA LEU A 82 4.79 4.26 0.16
C LEU A 82 6.19 4.42 -0.44
N SER A 83 7.12 3.52 -0.12
CA SER A 83 8.48 3.55 -0.67
C SER A 83 8.49 3.39 -2.19
N ARG A 84 7.63 2.52 -2.71
CA ARG A 84 7.49 2.26 -4.15
C ARG A 84 6.78 3.40 -4.87
N LEU A 85 5.73 3.96 -4.26
CA LEU A 85 5.07 5.16 -4.79
C LEU A 85 6.02 6.35 -4.83
N TRP A 86 6.87 6.53 -3.81
CA TRP A 86 7.88 7.58 -3.79
C TRP A 86 8.93 7.42 -4.91
N GLN A 87 9.34 6.18 -5.18
CA GLN A 87 10.32 5.89 -6.24
C GLN A 87 9.77 6.10 -7.65
N ALA A 88 8.49 5.77 -7.87
CA ALA A 88 7.91 5.72 -9.21
C ALA A 88 6.43 6.10 -9.20
N LEU A 89 6.12 7.33 -8.81
CA LEU A 89 4.76 7.86 -8.92
C LEU A 89 4.42 8.07 -10.41
N PRO A 90 3.28 7.58 -10.92
CA PRO A 90 2.88 7.82 -12.29
C PRO A 90 2.76 9.32 -12.58
N GLU A 91 3.18 9.76 -13.77
CA GLU A 91 3.13 11.18 -14.17
C GLU A 91 1.74 11.82 -14.03
N SER A 92 0.68 11.04 -14.28
CA SER A 92 -0.71 11.48 -14.08
C SER A 92 -1.06 11.86 -12.63
N LEU A 93 -0.22 11.46 -11.67
CA LEU A 93 -0.32 11.74 -10.24
C LEU A 93 0.87 12.57 -9.74
N ALA A 94 1.81 12.98 -10.61
CA ALA A 94 3.04 13.66 -10.24
C ALA A 94 2.79 15.13 -9.85
N ASP A 95 2.06 15.31 -8.77
CA ASP A 95 1.78 16.56 -8.10
C ASP A 95 2.77 16.76 -6.94
N SER A 96 3.27 17.99 -6.75
CA SER A 96 4.28 18.27 -5.72
C SER A 96 3.75 18.03 -4.30
N ASP A 97 2.47 18.25 -4.08
CA ASP A 97 1.86 18.12 -2.75
C ASP A 97 1.60 16.65 -2.43
N LEU A 98 1.13 15.86 -3.39
CA LEU A 98 1.01 14.41 -3.21
C LEU A 98 2.38 13.75 -2.96
N ASN A 99 3.41 14.15 -3.70
CA ASN A 99 4.78 13.70 -3.46
C ASN A 99 5.26 14.06 -2.04
N CYS A 100 5.00 15.29 -1.58
CA CYS A 100 5.32 15.74 -0.23
C CYS A 100 4.58 14.92 0.85
N LEU A 101 3.30 14.63 0.63
CA LEU A 101 2.50 13.80 1.52
C LEU A 101 3.04 12.36 1.59
N ILE A 102 3.34 11.74 0.46
CA ILE A 102 3.88 10.37 0.38
C ILE A 102 5.21 10.29 1.14
N SER A 103 6.13 11.22 0.89
CA SER A 103 7.43 11.24 1.57
C SER A 103 7.33 11.50 3.07
N THR A 104 6.43 12.40 3.49
CA THR A 104 6.18 12.68 4.91
C THR A 104 5.65 11.45 5.62
N GLU A 105 4.64 10.80 5.06
CA GLU A 105 4.05 9.60 5.66
C GLU A 105 5.02 8.42 5.63
N LEU A 106 5.81 8.24 4.57
CA LEU A 106 6.87 7.23 4.51
C LEU A 106 7.87 7.39 5.67
N ASN A 107 8.37 8.60 5.88
CA ASN A 107 9.31 8.89 6.98
C ASN A 107 8.69 8.62 8.35
N GLN A 108 7.41 8.96 8.52
CA GLN A 108 6.69 8.69 9.76
C GLN A 108 6.57 7.18 10.02
N GLN A 109 6.19 6.39 9.00
CA GLN A 109 6.07 4.94 9.14
C GLN A 109 7.42 4.26 9.41
N ILE A 110 8.49 4.66 8.72
CA ILE A 110 9.85 4.18 8.99
C ILE A 110 10.23 4.45 10.45
N SER A 111 9.96 5.66 10.95
CA SER A 111 10.26 6.02 12.34
C SER A 111 9.53 5.12 13.34
N VAL A 112 8.23 4.91 13.14
CA VAL A 112 7.40 4.06 14.00
C VAL A 112 7.84 2.59 13.94
N ASN A 113 8.05 2.05 12.74
CA ASN A 113 8.47 0.66 12.56
C ASN A 113 9.85 0.39 13.19
N ASN A 114 10.78 1.33 13.07
CA ASN A 114 12.09 1.23 13.73
C ASN A 114 11.99 1.26 15.26
N GLN A 115 11.14 2.12 15.82
CA GLN A 115 10.91 2.16 17.27
C GLN A 115 10.29 0.84 17.78
N LEU A 116 9.31 0.29 17.06
CA LEU A 116 8.70 -0.99 17.39
C LEU A 116 9.71 -2.14 17.34
N ALA A 117 10.55 -2.19 16.30
CA ALA A 117 11.61 -3.17 16.19
C ALA A 117 12.58 -3.07 17.38
N PHE A 118 13.06 -1.86 17.71
CA PHE A 118 13.95 -1.64 18.84
C PHE A 118 13.36 -2.10 20.18
N CYS A 119 12.09 -1.77 20.45
CA CYS A 119 11.37 -2.24 21.64
C CYS A 119 11.29 -3.78 21.71
N GLN A 120 11.09 -4.46 20.58
CA GLN A 120 11.05 -5.93 20.54
C GLN A 120 12.42 -6.58 20.78
N TYR A 121 13.51 -5.93 20.34
CA TYR A 121 14.87 -6.41 20.57
C TYR A 121 15.33 -6.26 22.03
N ASN A 122 14.88 -5.23 22.74
CA ASN A 122 15.28 -4.98 24.14
C ASN A 122 14.51 -5.81 25.18
N ILE A 123 13.55 -6.63 24.75
CA ILE A 123 12.78 -7.53 25.63
C ILE A 123 13.32 -8.98 25.56
N ARG A 124 14.34 -9.25 24.73
CA ARG A 124 15.03 -10.54 24.65
C ARG A 124 16.34 -10.54 25.43
#